data_AF-A0A2N8R8X4-F1
#
_entry.id   AF-A0A2N8R8X4-F1
#
_cell.length_a   1.000
_cell.length_b   1.000
_cell.length_c   1.000
_cell.angle_alpha   90.00
_cell.angle_beta   90.00
_cell.angle_gamma   90.00
#
_symmetry.space_group_name_H-M   'P 1'
#
loop_
_entity.id
_entity.type
_entity.pdbx_description
1 polymer ?
#
loop_
_entity_poly.entity_id
_entity_poly.type
_entity_poly.pdbx_seq_one_letter_code
_entity_poly.pdbx_strand_id
1 'polypeptide(L)'
;MEENELSVALAKLNDRAVASELVLREETKQTIVLLFEFAQVVVEKYKAARTEDQERNPNFRFWSHICSVELGVTAVTVRWRKYSGTSKFSTPIESAQLTEFRLPASVFRKCTKTEKKAIMEAECNFAIVRKISGHLGKAIESAIAIKGITNTVPDLPTHPVDPEERRILDALAELDNISRKHSEMDKAAVRRLLGL
;
A
#
# COMPACT_ATOMS: atom_id res chain seq x y z
N MET A 1 -33.56 -7.87 -36.13
CA MET A 1 -32.12 -7.99 -36.42
C MET A 1 -31.40 -6.94 -35.58
N GLU A 2 -31.48 -7.07 -34.25
CA GLU A 2 -31.02 -6.05 -33.28
C GLU A 2 -30.12 -6.66 -32.17
N GLU A 3 -29.84 -7.97 -32.22
CA GLU A 3 -29.07 -8.69 -31.18
C GLU A 3 -27.53 -8.53 -31.28
N ASN A 4 -27.00 -7.74 -32.21
CA ASN A 4 -25.56 -7.75 -32.51
C ASN A 4 -24.78 -6.54 -31.95
N GLU A 5 -25.37 -5.35 -31.90
CA GLU A 5 -24.62 -4.14 -31.52
C GLU A 5 -24.37 -4.03 -30.01
N LEU A 6 -25.36 -4.42 -29.20
CA LEU A 6 -25.24 -4.41 -27.74
C LEU A 6 -24.18 -5.43 -27.27
N SER A 7 -24.20 -6.63 -27.85
CA SER A 7 -23.24 -7.70 -27.55
C SER A 7 -21.81 -7.30 -27.91
N VAL A 8 -21.61 -6.68 -29.08
CA VAL A 8 -20.30 -6.15 -29.48
C VAL A 8 -19.84 -5.03 -28.54
N ALA A 9 -20.73 -4.11 -28.16
CA ALA A 9 -20.41 -3.01 -27.26
C ALA A 9 -20.02 -3.50 -25.85
N LEU A 10 -20.73 -4.50 -25.33
CA LEU A 10 -20.46 -5.14 -24.05
C LEU A 10 -19.13 -5.91 -24.06
N ALA A 11 -18.78 -6.58 -25.15
CA ALA A 11 -17.51 -7.29 -25.29
C ALA A 11 -16.33 -6.29 -25.28
N LYS A 12 -16.44 -5.20 -26.06
CA LYS A 12 -15.44 -4.11 -26.04
C LYS A 12 -15.30 -3.46 -24.67
N LEU A 13 -16.40 -3.29 -23.95
CA LEU A 13 -16.37 -2.77 -22.58
C LEU A 13 -15.65 -3.75 -21.64
N ASN A 14 -15.88 -5.05 -21.78
CA ASN A 14 -15.19 -6.09 -21.00
C ASN A 14 -13.69 -6.07 -21.26
N ASP A 15 -13.26 -6.05 -22.51
CA ASP A 15 -11.84 -6.06 -22.89
C ASP A 15 -11.12 -4.83 -22.32
N ARG A 16 -11.75 -3.65 -22.42
CA ARG A 16 -11.24 -2.42 -21.81
C ARG A 16 -11.19 -2.48 -20.29
N ALA A 17 -12.18 -3.10 -19.65
CA ALA A 17 -12.21 -3.28 -18.21
C ALA A 17 -11.08 -4.20 -17.75
N VAL A 18 -10.82 -5.30 -18.47
CA VAL A 18 -9.73 -6.24 -18.20
C VAL A 18 -8.36 -5.55 -18.37
N ALA A 19 -8.17 -4.81 -19.46
CA ALA A 19 -6.93 -4.06 -19.69
C ALA A 19 -6.70 -2.99 -18.59
N SER A 20 -7.75 -2.25 -18.22
CA SER A 20 -7.68 -1.23 -17.17
C SER A 20 -7.38 -1.84 -15.79
N GLU A 21 -7.98 -3.00 -15.47
CA GLU A 21 -7.69 -3.75 -14.26
C GLU A 21 -6.23 -4.17 -14.19
N LEU A 22 -5.68 -4.69 -15.30
CA LEU A 22 -4.29 -5.15 -15.37
C LEU A 22 -3.31 -4.00 -15.13
N VAL A 23 -3.48 -2.89 -15.84
CA VAL A 23 -2.63 -1.69 -15.66
C VAL A 23 -2.74 -1.18 -14.24
N LEU A 24 -3.97 -1.04 -13.71
CA LEU A 24 -4.18 -0.53 -12.36
C LEU A 24 -3.55 -1.42 -11.29
N ARG A 25 -3.56 -2.75 -11.47
CA ARG A 25 -2.90 -3.69 -10.55
C ARG A 25 -1.39 -3.51 -10.52
N GLU A 26 -0.75 -3.38 -11.68
CA GLU A 26 0.71 -3.21 -11.75
C GLU A 26 1.14 -1.84 -11.19
N GLU A 27 0.45 -0.77 -11.58
CA GLU A 27 0.69 0.58 -11.03
C GLU A 27 0.46 0.63 -9.52
N THR A 28 -0.57 -0.06 -9.02
CA THR A 28 -0.82 -0.17 -7.57
C THR A 28 0.34 -0.88 -6.89
N LYS A 29 0.81 -2.00 -7.43
CA LYS A 29 1.93 -2.76 -6.85
C LYS A 29 3.20 -1.91 -6.76
N GLN A 30 3.55 -1.19 -7.83
CA GLN A 30 4.71 -0.29 -7.82
C GLN A 30 4.54 0.84 -6.80
N THR A 31 3.36 1.46 -6.77
CA THR A 31 3.05 2.51 -5.78
C THR A 31 3.14 2.00 -4.35
N ILE A 32 2.67 0.78 -4.07
CA ILE A 32 2.73 0.16 -2.74
C ILE A 32 4.17 -0.11 -2.30
N VAL A 33 5.06 -0.50 -3.21
CA VAL A 33 6.51 -0.65 -2.90
C VAL A 33 7.11 0.68 -2.50
N LEU A 34 6.91 1.73 -3.30
CA LEU A 34 7.40 3.09 -2.98
C LEU A 34 6.84 3.59 -1.64
N LEU A 35 5.56 3.35 -1.41
CA LEU A 35 4.90 3.75 -0.17
C LEU A 35 5.45 2.99 1.05
N PHE A 36 5.83 1.73 0.86
CA PHE A 36 6.45 0.92 1.91
C PHE A 36 7.84 1.43 2.27
N GLU A 37 8.68 1.74 1.28
CA GLU A 37 9.99 2.34 1.50
C GLU A 37 9.89 3.68 2.24
N PHE A 38 8.96 4.54 1.80
CA PHE A 38 8.67 5.78 2.52
C PHE A 38 8.26 5.52 3.98
N ALA A 39 7.38 4.55 4.21
CA ALA A 39 6.92 4.20 5.56
C ALA A 39 8.06 3.62 6.43
N GLN A 40 9.01 2.88 5.84
CA GLN A 40 10.22 2.42 6.52
C GLN A 40 11.11 3.59 6.94
N VAL A 41 11.31 4.58 6.08
CA VAL A 41 12.06 5.80 6.44
C VAL A 41 11.43 6.51 7.64
N VAL A 42 10.10 6.56 7.72
CA VAL A 42 9.39 7.13 8.89
C VAL A 42 9.69 6.32 10.17
N VAL A 43 9.69 4.99 10.09
CA VAL A 43 10.05 4.12 11.22
C VAL A 43 11.50 4.36 11.68
N GLU A 44 12.44 4.48 10.74
CA GLU A 44 13.85 4.73 11.06
C GLU A 44 14.06 6.12 11.68
N LYS A 45 13.38 7.16 11.18
CA LYS A 45 13.37 8.48 11.82
C LYS A 45 12.83 8.43 13.26
N TYR A 46 11.76 7.68 13.50
CA TYR A 46 11.22 7.48 14.84
C TYR A 46 12.22 6.79 15.78
N LYS A 47 12.92 5.75 15.29
CA LYS A 47 13.96 5.06 16.06
C LYS A 47 15.16 5.97 16.33
N ALA A 48 15.60 6.76 15.35
CA ALA A 48 16.69 7.71 15.51
C ALA A 48 16.37 8.77 16.58
N ALA A 49 15.14 9.31 16.58
CA ALA A 49 14.69 10.24 17.61
C ALA A 49 14.69 9.61 19.01
N ARG A 50 14.37 8.31 19.12
CA ARG A 50 14.49 7.57 20.38
C ARG A 50 15.94 7.43 20.83
N THR A 51 16.84 7.07 19.92
CA THR A 51 18.27 6.95 20.23
C THR A 51 18.85 8.29 20.69
N GLU A 52 18.48 9.39 20.02
CA GLU A 52 18.89 10.74 20.41
C GLU A 52 18.37 11.12 21.82
N ASP A 53 17.11 10.82 22.13
CA ASP A 53 16.56 11.03 23.49
C ASP A 53 17.30 10.18 24.53
N GLN A 54 17.66 8.94 24.19
CA GLN A 54 18.43 8.06 25.09
C GLN A 54 19.84 8.60 25.37
N GLU A 55 20.53 9.14 24.38
CA GLU A 55 21.88 9.68 24.52
C GLU A 55 21.92 11.02 25.26
N ARG A 56 20.91 11.87 25.04
CA ARG A 56 20.90 13.25 25.54
C ARG A 56 20.15 13.43 26.85
N ASN A 57 19.27 12.49 27.22
CA ASN A 57 18.45 12.61 28.41
C ASN A 57 18.97 11.69 29.54
N PRO A 58 19.58 12.23 30.61
CA PRO A 58 20.07 11.43 31.72
C PRO A 58 18.95 10.70 32.49
N ASN A 59 17.69 11.13 32.34
CA ASN A 59 16.52 10.50 32.93
C ASN A 59 15.69 9.73 31.89
N PHE A 60 16.33 9.26 30.81
CA PHE A 60 15.66 8.51 29.75
C PHE A 60 14.85 7.35 30.33
N ARG A 61 13.60 7.24 29.87
CA ARG A 61 12.74 6.09 30.12
C ARG A 61 12.45 5.43 28.79
N PHE A 62 12.40 4.10 28.80
CA PHE A 62 12.01 3.35 27.62
C PHE A 62 10.70 3.88 27.06
N TRP A 63 10.71 4.21 25.76
CA TRP A 63 9.51 4.61 25.05
C TRP A 63 8.53 3.45 25.01
N SER A 64 7.28 3.75 25.36
CA SER A 64 6.22 2.77 25.52
C SER A 64 5.56 2.40 24.19
N HIS A 65 5.64 3.25 23.17
CA HIS A 65 5.03 3.00 21.86
C HIS A 65 6.09 2.69 20.81
N ILE A 66 5.77 1.72 19.97
CA ILE A 66 6.60 1.31 18.84
C ILE A 66 5.74 1.24 17.59
N CYS A 67 6.30 1.64 16.45
CA CYS A 67 5.68 1.48 15.15
C CYS A 67 6.42 0.44 14.31
N SER A 68 5.67 -0.27 13.47
CA SER A 68 6.20 -1.15 12.44
C SER A 68 5.32 -1.08 11.20
N VAL A 69 5.91 -1.40 10.05
CA VAL A 69 5.21 -1.39 8.76
C VAL A 69 5.36 -2.74 8.09
N GLU A 70 4.32 -3.18 7.40
CA GLU A 70 4.27 -4.45 6.69
C GLU A 70 3.79 -4.21 5.24
N LEU A 71 4.46 -4.85 4.29
CA LEU A 71 4.11 -4.81 2.88
C LEU A 71 2.95 -5.79 2.62
N GLY A 72 1.81 -5.26 2.19
CA GLY A 72 0.68 -6.05 1.70
C GLY A 72 0.62 -6.07 0.18
N VAL A 73 -0.33 -6.83 -0.36
CA VAL A 73 -0.54 -6.95 -1.82
C VAL A 73 -1.13 -5.67 -2.42
N THR A 74 -2.04 -5.02 -1.70
CA THR A 74 -2.80 -3.85 -2.19
C THR A 74 -2.65 -2.62 -1.28
N ALA A 75 -1.92 -2.75 -0.17
CA ALA A 75 -1.82 -1.72 0.85
C ALA A 75 -0.54 -1.88 1.68
N VAL A 76 -0.04 -0.77 2.23
CA VAL A 76 0.98 -0.79 3.29
C VAL A 76 0.28 -0.76 4.64
N THR A 77 0.57 -1.75 5.47
CA THR A 77 -0.03 -1.85 6.80
C THR A 77 0.87 -1.19 7.84
N VAL A 78 0.39 -0.10 8.45
CA VAL A 78 1.06 0.56 9.57
C VAL A 78 0.50 0.01 10.87
N ARG A 79 1.37 -0.46 11.77
CA ARG A 79 1.01 -0.97 13.09
C ARG A 79 1.68 -0.16 14.19
N TRP A 80 0.89 0.31 15.13
CA TRP A 80 1.38 0.79 16.42
C TRP A 80 1.18 -0.31 17.46
N ARG A 81 2.16 -0.47 18.36
CA ARG A 81 2.06 -1.34 19.52
C ARG A 81 2.48 -0.58 20.77
N LYS A 82 1.91 -0.98 21.90
CA LYS A 82 2.23 -0.45 23.21
C LYS A 82 2.90 -1.52 24.06
N TYR A 83 4.02 -1.17 24.67
CA TYR A 83 4.72 -1.96 25.65
C TYR A 83 4.27 -1.56 27.06
N SER A 84 3.83 -2.54 27.86
CA SER A 84 3.35 -2.29 29.22
C SER A 84 4.47 -2.30 30.28
N GLY A 85 5.70 -2.69 29.91
CA GLY A 85 6.81 -2.86 30.84
C GLY A 85 6.72 -4.11 31.74
N THR A 86 5.53 -4.73 31.82
CA THR A 86 5.25 -5.88 32.68
C THR A 86 5.27 -7.22 31.95
N SER A 87 5.20 -7.19 30.62
CA SER A 87 5.11 -8.37 29.76
C SER A 87 6.18 -8.32 28.69
N LYS A 88 6.69 -9.48 28.25
CA LYS A 88 7.56 -9.57 27.05
C LYS A 88 6.81 -9.23 25.75
N PHE A 89 5.48 -9.16 25.80
CA PHE A 89 4.62 -8.92 24.66
C PHE A 89 4.20 -7.44 24.58
N SER A 90 4.17 -6.91 23.36
CA SER A 90 3.56 -5.61 23.07
C SER A 90 2.13 -5.80 22.57
N THR A 91 1.22 -4.93 23.00
CA THR A 91 -0.19 -5.00 22.63
C THR A 91 -0.42 -4.14 21.39
N PRO A 92 -1.04 -4.66 20.32
CA PRO A 92 -1.38 -3.85 19.16
C PRO A 92 -2.37 -2.75 19.56
N ILE A 93 -2.16 -1.56 19.01
CA ILE A 93 -3.13 -0.48 19.07
C ILE A 93 -4.12 -0.68 17.92
N GLU A 94 -5.40 -0.82 18.25
CA GLU A 94 -6.43 -1.10 17.25
C GLU A 94 -6.63 0.07 16.28
N SER A 95 -6.60 -0.25 14.99
CA SER A 95 -6.88 0.68 13.90
C SER A 95 -8.37 1.01 13.76
N ALA A 96 -9.26 0.40 14.54
CA ALA A 96 -10.69 0.69 14.51
C ALA A 96 -11.02 2.13 14.96
N GLN A 97 -10.08 2.81 15.62
CA GLN A 97 -10.22 4.17 16.14
C GLN A 97 -9.70 5.24 15.16
N LEU A 98 -9.41 4.89 13.91
CA LEU A 98 -8.91 5.84 12.91
C LEU A 98 -9.97 6.92 12.61
N THR A 99 -9.58 8.17 12.77
CA THR A 99 -10.32 9.33 12.28
C THR A 99 -9.51 9.93 11.12
N GLU A 100 -10.10 10.03 9.92
CA GLU A 100 -9.41 10.55 8.73
C GLU A 100 -8.04 9.87 8.46
N PHE A 101 -7.98 8.53 8.54
CA PHE A 101 -6.76 7.73 8.35
C PHE A 101 -5.67 7.94 9.41
N ARG A 102 -5.96 8.65 10.50
CA ARG A 102 -5.03 8.94 11.59
C ARG A 102 -5.52 8.39 12.93
N LEU A 103 -4.61 7.86 13.74
CA LEU A 103 -4.90 7.53 15.13
C LEU A 103 -4.94 8.81 15.97
N PRO A 104 -5.98 9.02 16.79
CA PRO A 104 -6.06 10.21 17.61
C PRO A 104 -4.98 10.20 18.70
N ALA A 105 -4.47 11.39 19.04
CA ALA A 105 -3.43 11.56 20.06
C ALA A 105 -3.84 11.01 21.44
N SER A 106 -5.15 10.88 21.69
CA SER A 106 -5.74 10.30 22.90
C SER A 106 -5.44 8.81 23.08
N VAL A 107 -5.01 8.10 22.04
CA VAL A 107 -4.62 6.68 22.07
C VAL A 107 -3.22 6.50 22.67
N PHE A 108 -2.33 7.45 22.39
CA PHE A 108 -0.95 7.45 22.86
C PHE A 108 -0.85 8.07 24.27
N ARG A 109 -1.41 7.38 25.27
CA ARG A 109 -1.36 7.81 26.68
C ARG A 109 -0.16 7.20 27.41
N LYS A 110 0.28 7.88 28.48
CA LYS A 110 1.35 7.45 29.38
C LYS A 110 2.73 7.38 28.70
N CYS A 111 3.02 8.33 27.82
CA CYS A 111 4.32 8.54 27.19
C CYS A 111 4.94 9.88 27.62
N THR A 112 6.25 10.05 27.39
CA THR A 112 6.94 11.32 27.64
C THR A 112 6.55 12.38 26.60
N LYS A 113 6.86 13.66 26.85
CA LYS A 113 6.63 14.73 25.86
C LYS A 113 7.44 14.51 24.58
N THR A 114 8.69 14.06 24.71
CA THR A 114 9.59 13.75 23.58
C THR A 114 9.04 12.59 22.74
N GLU A 115 8.67 11.48 23.41
CA GLU A 115 8.04 10.33 22.75
C GLU A 115 6.76 10.77 22.03
N LYS A 116 5.90 11.55 22.71
CA LYS A 116 4.65 12.04 22.11
C LYS A 116 4.91 12.90 20.87
N LYS A 117 5.92 13.78 20.88
CA LYS A 117 6.28 14.58 19.70
C LYS A 117 6.68 13.69 18.52
N ALA A 118 7.56 12.72 18.75
CA ALA A 118 8.01 11.78 17.72
C ALA A 118 6.86 10.91 17.18
N ILE A 119 5.96 10.45 18.05
CA ILE A 119 4.75 9.72 17.63
C ILE A 119 3.89 10.60 16.71
N MET A 120 3.61 11.85 17.09
CA MET A 120 2.75 12.73 16.26
C MET A 120 3.36 13.01 14.89
N GLU A 121 4.68 13.21 14.82
CA GLU A 121 5.38 13.39 13.56
C GLU A 121 5.33 12.13 12.68
N ALA A 122 5.61 10.95 13.24
CA ALA A 122 5.50 9.69 12.52
C ALA A 122 4.06 9.42 12.05
N GLU A 123 3.08 9.66 12.92
CA GLU A 123 1.66 9.42 12.65
C GLU A 123 1.09 10.39 11.61
N CYS A 124 1.60 11.63 11.51
CA CYS A 124 1.29 12.51 10.40
C CYS A 124 1.66 11.90 9.05
N ASN A 125 2.84 11.29 8.95
CA ASN A 125 3.30 10.62 7.73
C ASN A 125 2.55 9.30 7.49
N PHE A 126 2.32 8.51 8.53
CA PHE A 126 1.54 7.28 8.41
C PHE A 126 0.09 7.52 8.00
N ALA A 127 -0.51 8.65 8.37
CA ALA A 127 -1.83 9.02 7.88
C ALA A 127 -1.86 9.20 6.35
N ILE A 128 -0.79 9.76 5.76
CA ILE A 128 -0.64 9.86 4.31
C ILE A 128 -0.55 8.45 3.69
N VAL A 129 0.26 7.57 4.29
CA VAL A 129 0.39 6.16 3.86
C VAL A 129 -0.96 5.45 3.87
N ARG A 130 -1.71 5.55 4.97
CA ARG A 130 -3.04 4.94 5.10
C ARG A 130 -4.03 5.54 4.11
N LYS A 131 -3.99 6.85 3.87
CA LYS A 131 -4.84 7.54 2.89
C LYS A 131 -4.58 7.04 1.47
N ILE A 132 -3.32 7.01 1.03
CA ILE A 132 -2.96 6.53 -0.32
C ILE A 132 -3.34 5.05 -0.48
N SER A 133 -3.01 4.20 0.50
CA SER A 133 -3.39 2.78 0.49
C SER A 133 -4.92 2.60 0.39
N GLY A 134 -5.69 3.43 1.10
CA GLY A 134 -7.16 3.41 1.03
C GLY A 134 -7.71 3.82 -0.35
N HIS A 135 -7.08 4.79 -1.03
CA HIS A 135 -7.48 5.18 -2.38
C HIS A 135 -7.13 4.10 -3.42
N LEU A 136 -5.95 3.49 -3.32
CA LEU A 136 -5.54 2.39 -4.20
C LEU A 136 -6.47 1.19 -4.06
N GLY A 137 -6.81 0.81 -2.83
CA GLY A 137 -7.78 -0.26 -2.56
C GLY A 137 -9.13 -0.01 -3.25
N LYS A 138 -9.69 1.20 -3.09
CA LYS A 138 -10.95 1.58 -3.74
C LYS A 138 -10.88 1.57 -5.27
N ALA A 139 -9.74 1.97 -5.84
CA ALA A 139 -9.55 1.95 -7.28
C ALA A 139 -9.58 0.50 -7.81
N ILE A 140 -8.86 -0.41 -7.14
CA ILE A 140 -8.87 -1.85 -7.48
C ILE A 140 -10.28 -2.43 -7.35
N GLU A 141 -10.98 -2.16 -6.24
CA GLU A 141 -12.35 -2.62 -6.02
C GLU A 141 -13.30 -2.13 -7.13
N SER A 142 -13.15 -0.87 -7.55
CA SER A 142 -13.94 -0.30 -8.64
C SER A 142 -13.66 -0.99 -9.98
N ALA A 143 -12.39 -1.27 -10.29
CA ALA A 143 -12.02 -1.99 -11.52
C ALA A 143 -12.57 -3.43 -11.52
N ILE A 144 -12.51 -4.13 -10.38
CA ILE A 144 -13.10 -5.47 -10.21
C ILE A 144 -14.62 -5.41 -10.39
N ALA A 145 -15.29 -4.40 -9.82
CA ALA A 145 -16.75 -4.26 -9.96
C ALA A 145 -17.18 -4.03 -11.41
N ILE A 146 -16.45 -3.21 -12.18
CA ILE A 146 -16.73 -2.98 -13.61
C ILE A 146 -16.63 -4.28 -14.39
N LYS A 147 -15.59 -5.09 -14.14
CA LYS A 147 -15.45 -6.43 -14.73
C LYS A 147 -16.55 -7.40 -14.30
N GLY A 148 -17.05 -7.26 -13.07
CA GLY A 148 -18.19 -8.04 -12.58
C GLY A 148 -19.46 -7.78 -13.40
N ILE A 149 -19.71 -6.53 -13.81
CA ILE A 149 -20.86 -6.16 -14.64
C ILE A 149 -20.76 -6.84 -16.01
N THR A 150 -19.59 -6.80 -16.66
CA THR A 150 -19.40 -7.33 -18.01
C THR A 150 -19.43 -8.85 -18.08
N ASN A 151 -19.03 -9.54 -17.01
CA ASN A 151 -19.06 -11.01 -16.93
C ASN A 151 -20.44 -11.63 -16.64
N THR A 152 -21.46 -10.82 -16.32
CA THR A 152 -22.83 -11.33 -16.06
C THR A 152 -23.67 -11.54 -17.32
N VAL A 153 -23.11 -11.29 -18.51
CA VAL A 153 -23.78 -11.49 -19.80
C VAL A 153 -23.32 -12.85 -20.38
N PRO A 154 -24.18 -13.89 -20.41
CA PRO A 154 -23.75 -15.27 -20.64
C PRO A 154 -23.25 -15.57 -22.06
N ASP A 155 -23.60 -14.74 -23.04
CA ASP A 155 -23.34 -14.98 -24.47
C ASP A 155 -22.66 -13.78 -25.14
N LEU A 156 -21.54 -13.31 -24.57
CA LEU A 156 -20.67 -12.39 -25.30
C LEU A 156 -19.84 -13.20 -26.31
N PRO A 157 -19.96 -12.94 -27.63
CA PRO A 157 -19.03 -13.52 -28.58
C PRO A 157 -17.63 -13.13 -28.15
N THR A 158 -16.72 -14.11 -28.02
CA THR A 158 -15.28 -13.82 -27.99
C THR A 158 -14.92 -13.18 -29.32
N HIS A 159 -15.04 -11.87 -29.40
CA HIS A 159 -14.55 -11.13 -30.54
C HIS A 159 -13.03 -11.30 -30.57
N PRO A 160 -12.43 -11.48 -31.75
CA PRO A 160 -10.99 -11.44 -31.86
C PRO A 160 -10.53 -10.08 -31.32
N VAL A 161 -9.78 -10.12 -30.23
CA VAL A 161 -9.08 -8.95 -29.67
C VAL A 161 -8.41 -8.24 -30.84
N ASP A 162 -8.68 -6.94 -30.99
CA ASP A 162 -8.05 -6.13 -32.03
C ASP A 162 -6.54 -6.42 -32.03
N PRO A 163 -5.91 -6.75 -33.17
CA PRO A 163 -4.47 -7.00 -33.24
C PRO A 163 -3.62 -5.92 -32.54
N GLU A 164 -4.11 -4.68 -32.50
CA GLU A 164 -3.47 -3.58 -31.79
C GLU A 164 -3.63 -3.68 -30.27
N GLU A 165 -4.83 -3.99 -29.76
CA GLU A 165 -5.06 -4.27 -28.32
C GLU A 165 -4.33 -5.53 -27.86
N ARG A 166 -4.24 -6.56 -28.71
CA ARG A 166 -3.48 -7.79 -28.44
C ARG A 166 -2.00 -7.48 -28.29
N ARG A 167 -1.44 -6.64 -29.16
CA ARG A 167 -0.05 -6.17 -29.06
C ARG A 167 0.19 -5.37 -27.79
N ILE A 168 -0.77 -4.53 -27.36
CA ILE A 168 -0.65 -3.79 -26.11
C ILE A 168 -0.68 -4.75 -24.91
N LEU A 169 -1.58 -5.73 -24.89
CA LEU A 169 -1.65 -6.74 -23.83
C LEU A 169 -0.39 -7.61 -23.77
N ASP A 170 0.14 -8.03 -24.92
CA ASP A 170 1.38 -8.80 -25.01
C ASP A 170 2.59 -7.94 -24.57
N ALA A 171 2.65 -6.68 -24.98
CA ALA A 171 3.69 -5.73 -24.55
C ALA A 171 3.61 -5.43 -23.05
N LEU A 172 2.40 -5.32 -22.47
CA LEU A 172 2.20 -5.16 -21.04
C LEU A 172 2.59 -6.43 -20.26
N ALA A 173 2.31 -7.62 -20.81
CA ALA A 173 2.74 -8.89 -20.22
C ALA A 173 4.26 -9.08 -20.29
N GLU A 174 4.91 -8.66 -21.38
CA GLU A 174 6.36 -8.60 -21.48
C GLU A 174 6.97 -7.59 -20.51
N LEU A 175 6.35 -6.41 -20.38
CA LEU A 175 6.76 -5.39 -19.41
C LEU A 175 6.61 -5.87 -17.96
N ASP A 176 5.56 -6.61 -17.59
CA ASP A 176 5.43 -7.23 -16.25
C ASP A 176 6.52 -8.31 -16.05
N ASN A 177 6.83 -9.11 -17.07
CA ASN A 177 7.92 -10.09 -17.00
C ASN A 177 9.30 -9.43 -16.86
N ILE A 178 9.55 -8.32 -17.57
CA ILE A 178 10.77 -7.53 -17.47
C ILE A 178 10.83 -6.82 -16.12
N SER A 179 9.73 -6.22 -15.65
CA SER A 179 9.57 -5.58 -14.34
C SER A 179 9.85 -6.56 -13.20
N ARG A 180 9.33 -7.79 -13.26
CA ARG A 180 9.64 -8.84 -12.28
C ARG A 180 11.14 -9.18 -12.25
N LYS A 181 11.77 -9.31 -13.42
CA LYS A 181 13.22 -9.56 -13.54
C LYS A 181 14.07 -8.36 -13.07
N HIS A 182 13.64 -7.14 -13.37
CA HIS A 182 14.31 -5.90 -12.94
C HIS A 182 14.10 -5.61 -11.46
N SER A 183 12.93 -5.91 -10.86
CA SER A 183 12.70 -5.68 -9.43
C SER A 183 13.62 -6.55 -8.55
N GLU A 184 14.03 -7.73 -9.03
CA GLU A 184 15.04 -8.55 -8.37
C GLU A 184 16.45 -7.93 -8.49
N MET A 185 16.73 -7.27 -9.61
CA MET A 185 18.00 -6.60 -9.89
C MET A 185 18.11 -5.22 -9.20
N ASP A 186 17.01 -4.47 -9.10
CA ASP A 186 16.91 -3.15 -8.47
C ASP A 186 16.88 -3.25 -6.95
N LYS A 187 16.30 -4.31 -6.36
CA LYS A 187 16.49 -4.56 -4.92
C LYS A 187 17.97 -4.67 -4.54
N ALA A 188 18.80 -5.23 -5.41
CA ALA A 188 20.25 -5.31 -5.19
C ALA A 188 20.95 -3.96 -5.38
N ALA A 189 20.50 -3.13 -6.34
CA ALA A 189 21.03 -1.78 -6.56
C ALA A 189 20.64 -0.81 -5.42
N VAL A 190 19.38 -0.88 -4.95
CA VAL A 190 18.89 -0.13 -3.79
C VAL A 190 19.63 -0.56 -2.51
N ARG A 191 19.88 -1.87 -2.30
CA ARG A 191 20.73 -2.34 -1.19
C ARG A 191 22.16 -1.78 -1.24
N ARG A 192 22.80 -1.76 -2.42
CA ARG A 192 24.14 -1.15 -2.60
C ARG A 192 24.13 0.36 -2.34
N LEU A 193 23.13 1.09 -2.82
CA LEU A 193 22.98 2.54 -2.57
C LEU A 193 22.75 2.85 -1.09
N LEU A 194 22.12 1.92 -0.36
CA LEU A 194 21.89 2.01 1.09
C LEU A 194 23.01 1.39 1.94
N GLY A 195 24.08 0.86 1.33
CA GLY A 195 25.22 0.25 2.03
C GLY A 195 24.92 -1.07 2.76
N LEU A 196 23.93 -1.83 2.28
CA LEU A 196 23.47 -3.12 2.82
C LEU A 196 23.94 -4.33 1.98
#